data_AF-A0AAV2ST87-F1
#
_entry.id   AF-A0AAV2ST87-F1
#
_cell.length_a   1.000
_cell.length_b   1.000
_cell.length_c   1.000
_cell.angle_alpha   90.00
_cell.angle_beta   90.00
_cell.angle_gamma   90.00
#
_symmetry.space_group_name_H-M   'P 1'
#
loop_
_entity.id
_entity.type
_entity.pdbx_description
1 polymer ?
#
loop_
_entity_poly.entity_id
_entity_poly.type
_entity_poly.pdbx_seq_one_letter_code
_entity_poly.pdbx_strand_id
1 'polypeptide(L)'
;NEKKTHLNYTGCKGILKLGETGDIINMDFLWLMNKKKTSSMFIGTSPELEMAVYTICFLARPNKECPVSMAGKHFTIITQPITDAMLLQNHPIKATDLLGTAYPKINTLLADKCSGSP
;
A
#
# COMPACT_ATOMS: atom_id res chain seq x y z
N ASN A 1 -19.30 -10.00 -16.74
CA ASN A 1 -19.43 -11.21 -15.92
C ASN A 1 -18.43 -11.10 -14.77
N GLU A 2 -18.76 -10.41 -13.69
CA GLU A 2 -18.03 -10.49 -12.40
C GLU A 2 -18.96 -10.00 -11.28
N LYS A 3 -19.63 -10.95 -10.63
CA LYS A 3 -20.42 -10.76 -9.43
C LYS A 3 -19.76 -11.56 -8.30
N LYS A 4 -18.99 -10.89 -7.45
CA LYS A 4 -18.75 -11.33 -6.05
C LYS A 4 -18.81 -10.11 -5.13
N THR A 5 -20.01 -9.96 -4.57
CA THR A 5 -20.57 -8.87 -3.79
C THR A 5 -20.12 -8.91 -2.33
N HIS A 6 -18.87 -8.52 -2.04
CA HIS A 6 -18.47 -8.10 -0.68
C HIS A 6 -17.44 -6.95 -0.63
N LEU A 7 -16.98 -6.43 -1.77
CA LEU A 7 -16.22 -5.18 -1.83
C LEU A 7 -17.18 -4.01 -2.01
N ASN A 8 -17.65 -3.46 -0.90
CA ASN A 8 -18.37 -2.19 -0.91
C ASN A 8 -17.33 -1.07 -1.14
N TYR A 9 -17.10 -0.71 -2.41
CA TYR A 9 -16.26 0.43 -2.82
C TYR A 9 -16.87 1.70 -2.21
N THR A 10 -16.33 2.16 -1.08
CA THR A 10 -16.88 3.32 -0.36
C THR A 10 -16.33 4.65 -0.89
N GLY A 11 -15.76 4.63 -2.09
CA GLY A 11 -15.26 5.79 -2.81
C GLY A 11 -13.73 5.83 -2.82
N CYS A 12 -13.18 5.95 -4.02
CA CYS A 12 -11.81 6.35 -4.24
C CYS A 12 -11.62 7.78 -3.68
N LYS A 13 -10.58 8.00 -2.88
CA LYS A 13 -10.29 9.28 -2.20
C LYS A 13 -9.26 10.12 -2.91
N GLY A 14 -8.34 9.50 -3.65
CA GLY A 14 -7.36 10.21 -4.44
C GLY A 14 -6.51 9.28 -5.28
N ILE A 15 -6.01 9.80 -6.40
CA ILE A 15 -5.11 9.10 -7.31
C ILE A 15 -3.85 9.95 -7.46
N LEU A 16 -2.69 9.34 -7.26
CA LEU A 16 -1.40 9.94 -7.56
C LEU A 16 -0.86 9.30 -8.84
N LYS A 17 -0.85 10.06 -9.93
CA LYS A 17 -0.38 9.56 -11.23
C LYS A 17 1.14 9.54 -11.31
N LEU A 18 1.72 8.40 -11.65
CA LEU A 18 3.17 8.22 -11.84
C LEU A 18 3.56 8.19 -13.32
N GLY A 19 2.72 8.79 -14.19
CA GLY A 19 2.96 8.84 -15.63
C GLY A 19 2.67 7.48 -16.28
N GLU A 20 3.58 7.01 -17.13
CA GLU A 20 3.43 5.72 -17.84
C GLU A 20 3.74 4.50 -16.96
N THR A 21 4.30 4.70 -15.76
CA THR A 21 4.69 3.62 -14.85
C THR A 21 3.50 3.04 -14.08
N GLY A 22 2.37 3.74 -14.05
CA GLY A 22 1.16 3.36 -13.28
C GLY A 22 0.71 4.48 -12.34
N ASP A 23 -0.23 4.18 -11.46
CA ASP A 23 -0.80 5.14 -10.51
C ASP A 23 -0.80 4.55 -9.09
N ILE A 24 -0.91 5.41 -8.07
CA ILE A 24 -1.23 5.00 -6.70
C ILE A 24 -2.65 5.46 -6.38
N ILE A 25 -3.54 4.53 -6.07
CA ILE A 25 -4.91 4.86 -5.69
C ILE A 25 -5.05 4.75 -4.18
N ASN A 26 -5.64 5.77 -3.58
CA ASN A 26 -6.09 5.76 -2.21
C ASN A 26 -7.61 5.55 -2.15
N MET A 27 -8.06 4.51 -1.46
CA MET A 27 -9.47 4.14 -1.39
C MET A 27 -9.87 3.60 -0.01
N ASP A 28 -11.15 3.76 0.32
CA ASP A 28 -11.75 3.12 1.48
C ASP A 28 -12.36 1.78 1.05
N PHE A 29 -12.04 0.72 1.79
CA PHE A 29 -12.61 -0.59 1.54
C PHE A 29 -13.15 -1.22 2.82
N LEU A 30 -14.23 -1.97 2.65
CA LEU A 30 -14.77 -2.84 3.68
C LEU A 30 -14.13 -4.21 3.52
N TRP A 31 -13.51 -4.71 4.60
CA TRP A 31 -12.95 -6.05 4.63
C TRP A 31 -13.53 -6.82 5.81
N LEU A 32 -14.18 -7.96 5.53
CA LEU A 32 -14.78 -8.83 6.56
C LEU A 32 -15.64 -8.05 7.58
N MET A 33 -16.52 -7.17 7.09
CA MET A 33 -17.40 -6.29 7.88
C MET A 33 -16.69 -5.20 8.73
N ASN A 34 -15.36 -5.12 8.70
CA ASN A 34 -14.61 -4.03 9.31
C ASN A 34 -14.29 -2.96 8.25
N LYS A 35 -14.66 -1.71 8.55
CA LYS A 35 -14.31 -0.58 7.68
C LYS A 35 -12.83 -0.26 7.87
N LYS A 36 -11.97 -0.58 6.90
CA LYS A 36 -10.59 -0.06 6.91
C LYS A 36 -10.62 1.35 6.34
N LYS A 37 -10.38 2.34 7.20
CA LYS A 37 -10.73 3.75 6.96
C LYS A 37 -9.95 4.41 5.82
N THR A 38 -8.81 3.86 5.37
CA THR A 38 -8.02 4.36 4.22
C THR A 38 -6.94 3.31 3.88
N SER A 39 -6.83 2.91 2.62
CA SER A 39 -5.69 2.12 2.13
C SER A 39 -5.29 2.62 0.77
N SER A 40 -3.99 2.76 0.53
CA SER A 40 -3.47 3.05 -0.80
C SER A 40 -2.67 1.85 -1.35
N MET A 41 -2.67 1.70 -2.67
CA MET A 41 -1.98 0.64 -3.38
C MET A 41 -1.57 1.12 -4.77
N PHE A 42 -0.57 0.48 -5.37
CA PHE A 42 -0.24 0.74 -6.76
C PHE A 42 -1.24 0.05 -7.71
N ILE A 43 -1.45 0.64 -8.88
CA ILE A 43 -2.29 0.10 -9.96
C ILE A 43 -1.57 0.35 -11.29
N GLY A 44 -1.54 -0.65 -12.17
CA GLY A 44 -0.89 -0.53 -13.49
C GLY A 44 0.65 -0.54 -13.46
N THR A 45 1.25 -0.63 -12.28
CA THR A 45 2.68 -0.89 -12.07
C THR A 45 3.03 -2.36 -12.29
N SER A 46 4.31 -2.65 -12.52
CA SER A 46 4.80 -4.03 -12.57
C SER A 46 4.95 -4.59 -11.14
N PRO A 47 4.53 -5.85 -10.88
CA PRO A 47 4.72 -6.49 -9.57
C PRO A 47 6.18 -6.50 -9.10
N GLU A 48 7.12 -6.59 -10.03
CA GLU A 48 8.56 -6.56 -9.76
C GLU A 48 9.00 -5.20 -9.18
N LEU A 49 8.48 -4.11 -9.73
CA LEU A 49 8.76 -2.76 -9.25
C LEU A 49 8.23 -2.57 -7.82
N GLU A 50 6.99 -2.98 -7.57
CA GLU A 50 6.37 -2.88 -6.24
C GLU A 50 7.16 -3.67 -5.20
N MET A 51 7.48 -4.93 -5.51
CA MET A 51 8.24 -5.80 -4.63
C MET A 51 9.62 -5.22 -4.33
N ALA A 52 10.33 -4.71 -5.35
CA ALA A 52 11.64 -4.09 -5.19
C ALA A 52 11.59 -2.88 -4.24
N VAL A 53 10.63 -1.97 -4.45
CA VAL A 53 10.48 -0.77 -3.61
C VAL A 53 10.16 -1.15 -2.15
N TYR A 54 9.27 -2.13 -1.92
CA TYR A 54 8.95 -2.59 -0.57
C TYR A 54 10.16 -3.22 0.13
N THR A 55 10.91 -4.08 -0.56
CA THR A 55 12.11 -4.70 0.00
C THR A 55 13.19 -3.67 0.34
N ILE A 56 13.46 -2.73 -0.57
CA ILE A 56 14.45 -1.67 -0.33
C ILE A 56 14.04 -0.82 0.88
N CYS A 57 12.77 -0.42 0.96
CA CYS A 57 12.29 0.37 2.09
C CYS A 57 12.36 -0.38 3.42
N PHE A 58 12.04 -1.67 3.42
CA PHE A 58 12.13 -2.49 4.63
C PHE A 58 13.58 -2.61 5.13
N LEU A 59 14.53 -2.84 4.22
CA LEU A 59 15.94 -2.99 4.56
C LEU A 59 16.61 -1.65 4.93
N ALA A 60 16.30 -0.57 4.22
CA ALA A 60 16.92 0.73 4.42
C ALA A 60 16.32 1.50 5.62
N ARG A 61 15.03 1.29 5.91
CA ARG A 61 14.24 2.02 6.92
C ARG A 61 13.34 1.06 7.72
N PRO A 62 13.91 0.12 8.49
CA PRO A 62 13.10 -0.79 9.29
C PRO A 62 12.25 -0.01 10.29
N ASN A 63 10.96 -0.34 10.37
CA ASN A 63 9.97 0.26 11.28
C ASN A 63 9.80 1.79 11.16
N LYS A 64 10.15 2.38 10.01
CA LYS A 64 10.03 3.83 9.77
C LYS A 64 9.32 4.12 8.47
N GLU A 65 8.77 5.33 8.36
CA GLU A 65 8.28 5.86 7.09
C GLU A 65 9.43 5.94 6.08
N CYS A 66 9.24 5.37 4.89
CA CYS A 66 10.22 5.37 3.82
C CYS A 66 9.78 6.33 2.70
N PRO A 67 10.29 7.58 2.67
CA PRO A 67 9.95 8.52 1.62
C PRO A 67 10.58 8.08 0.29
N VAL A 68 9.76 8.03 -0.76
CA VAL A 68 10.15 7.63 -2.11
C VAL A 68 9.78 8.73 -3.08
N SER A 69 10.63 8.95 -4.08
CA SER A 69 10.32 9.79 -5.23
C SER A 69 10.43 8.96 -6.49
N MET A 70 9.36 8.92 -7.28
CA MET A 70 9.30 8.20 -8.55
C MET A 70 8.46 8.99 -9.55
N ALA A 71 8.92 9.08 -10.80
CA ALA A 71 8.26 9.86 -11.85
C ALA A 71 7.95 11.32 -11.44
N GLY A 72 8.81 11.95 -10.64
CA GLY A 72 8.62 13.32 -10.15
C GLY A 72 7.52 13.48 -9.10
N LYS A 73 6.97 12.38 -8.57
CA LYS A 73 6.00 12.39 -7.47
C LYS A 73 6.63 11.88 -6.19
N HIS A 74 6.18 12.40 -5.06
CA HIS A 74 6.62 11.99 -3.74
C HIS A 74 5.51 11.25 -3.01
N PHE A 75 5.83 10.08 -2.46
CA PHE A 75 4.94 9.30 -1.60
C PHE A 75 5.77 8.57 -0.55
N THR A 76 5.09 8.03 0.46
CA THR A 76 5.75 7.32 1.55
C THR A 76 5.38 5.85 1.49
N ILE A 77 6.35 4.95 1.59
CA ILE A 77 6.08 3.52 1.82
C ILE A 77 6.05 3.26 3.32
N ILE A 78 5.03 2.53 3.75
CA ILE A 78 4.90 2.02 5.11
C ILE A 78 5.11 0.51 5.03
N THR A 79 6.08 0.00 5.78
CA THR A 79 6.33 -1.43 5.96
C THR A 79 6.16 -1.82 7.42
N GLN A 80 5.45 -2.90 7.68
CA GLN A 80 5.32 -3.51 9.00
C GLN A 80 5.94 -4.90 8.97
N PRO A 81 6.79 -5.25 9.94
CA PRO A 81 7.32 -6.59 10.02
C PRO A 81 6.22 -7.59 10.44
N ILE A 82 6.54 -8.87 10.28
CA ILE A 82 5.76 -9.95 10.87
C ILE A 82 5.87 -9.85 12.41
N THR A 83 4.82 -10.23 13.12
CA THR A 83 4.84 -10.34 14.59
C THR A 83 5.09 -11.79 15.00
N ASP A 84 5.68 -12.02 16.17
CA ASP A 84 5.99 -13.38 16.64
C ASP A 84 4.73 -14.26 16.73
N ALA A 85 3.56 -13.66 16.98
CA ALA A 85 2.27 -14.36 16.97
C ALA A 85 1.86 -14.94 15.61
N MET A 86 2.49 -14.49 14.51
CA MET A 86 2.26 -14.99 13.15
C MET A 86 3.30 -16.05 12.74
N LEU A 87 4.35 -16.27 13.53
CA LEU A 87 5.32 -17.33 13.28
C LEU A 87 4.79 -18.64 13.86
N LEU A 88 4.62 -19.65 12.99
CA LEU A 88 4.06 -20.94 13.39
C LEU A 88 5.04 -21.84 14.16
N GLN A 89 6.29 -21.42 14.37
CA GLN A 89 7.35 -22.23 14.99
C GLN A 89 8.44 -21.33 15.60
N ASN A 90 9.31 -21.90 16.43
CA ASN A 90 10.55 -21.26 16.91
C ASN A 90 11.54 -21.12 15.74
N HIS A 91 11.35 -20.11 14.90
CA HIS A 91 12.20 -19.82 13.75
C HIS A 91 13.49 -19.12 14.20
N PRO A 92 14.66 -19.42 13.62
CA PRO A 92 15.92 -18.76 13.99
C PRO A 92 15.97 -17.27 13.60
N ILE A 93 15.06 -16.83 12.73
CA ILE A 93 14.93 -15.44 12.26
C ILE A 93 13.90 -14.75 13.15
N LYS A 94 14.23 -13.56 13.67
CA LYS A 94 13.30 -12.75 14.46
C LYS A 94 12.12 -12.32 13.57
N ALA A 95 10.90 -12.35 14.08
CA ALA A 95 9.73 -11.91 13.32
C ALA A 95 9.89 -10.46 12.78
N THR A 96 10.58 -9.62 13.55
CA THR A 96 10.92 -8.23 13.20
C THR A 96 11.77 -8.08 11.95
N ASP A 97 12.47 -9.14 11.55
CA ASP A 97 13.37 -9.15 10.39
C ASP A 97 12.67 -9.68 9.13
N LEU A 98 11.40 -10.08 9.24
CA LEU A 98 10.60 -10.56 8.12
C LEU A 98 9.61 -9.48 7.69
N LEU A 99 9.57 -9.19 6.41
CA LEU A 99 8.60 -8.24 5.84
C LEU A 99 7.19 -8.82 5.97
N GLY A 100 6.31 -8.09 6.66
CA GLY A 100 4.89 -8.42 6.81
C GLY A 100 4.04 -7.66 5.79
N THR A 101 3.40 -6.58 6.23
CA THR A 101 2.58 -5.75 5.34
C THR A 101 3.37 -4.59 4.78
N ALA A 102 3.11 -4.21 3.53
CA ALA A 102 3.68 -3.03 2.91
C ALA A 102 2.62 -2.32 2.06
N TYR A 103 2.58 -1.00 2.09
CA TYR A 103 1.68 -0.21 1.26
C TYR A 103 2.18 1.23 1.08
N PRO A 104 1.88 1.87 -0.07
CA PRO A 104 2.13 3.29 -0.24
C PRO A 104 1.11 4.11 0.56
N LYS A 105 1.55 5.28 1.01
CA LYS A 105 0.77 6.33 1.65
C LYS A 105 0.99 7.60 0.85
N ILE A 106 -0.07 8.09 0.23
CA ILE A 106 -0.04 9.32 -0.56
C ILE A 106 -0.61 10.49 0.24
N ASN A 107 -0.11 11.69 -0.04
CA ASN A 107 -0.72 12.91 0.49
C ASN A 107 -1.97 13.21 -0.33
N THR A 108 -3.15 13.07 0.28
CA THR A 108 -4.44 13.31 -0.38
C THR A 108 -4.66 14.77 -0.79
N LEU A 109 -3.91 15.72 -0.24
CA LEU A 109 -3.95 17.13 -0.66
C LEU A 109 -3.26 17.35 -2.01
N LEU A 110 -2.34 16.45 -2.39
CA LEU A 110 -1.57 16.50 -3.63
C LEU A 110 -2.05 15.45 -4.65
N ALA A 111 -3.07 14.66 -4.29
CA ALA A 111 -3.63 13.62 -5.13
C ALA A 111 -4.85 14.16 -5.89
N ASP A 112 -5.02 13.71 -7.12
CA ASP A 112 -6.19 14.04 -7.93
C ASP A 112 -7.42 13.36 -7.34
N LYS A 113 -8.54 14.08 -7.22
CA LYS A 113 -9.81 13.47 -6.81
C LYS A 113 -10.26 12.46 -7.85
N CYS A 114 -10.83 11.35 -7.39
CA CYS A 114 -11.36 10.34 -8.29
C CYS A 114 -12.65 10.84 -8.94
N SER A 115 -12.81 10.65 -10.25
CA SER A 115 -14.01 11.07 -10.97
C SER A 115 -15.22 10.30 -10.44
N GLY A 116 -16.13 10.99 -9.75
CA GLY A 116 -17.32 10.39 -9.13
C GLY A 116 -17.38 10.48 -7.59
N SER A 117 -16.43 11.15 -6.93
CA SER A 117 -16.64 11.60 -5.55
C SER A 117 -17.66 12.76 -5.54
N PRO A 118 -18.69 12.75 -4.67
CA PRO A 118 -19.56 13.90 -4.49
C PRO A 118 -18.78 15.15 -4.00
#